data_AF-A0A7X0WD14-F1
#
_entry.id   AF-A0A7X0WD14-F1
#
_cell.length_a   1.000
_cell.length_b   1.000
_cell.length_c   1.000
_cell.angle_alpha   90.00
_cell.angle_beta   90.00
_cell.angle_gamma   90.00
#
_symmetry.space_group_name_H-M   'P 1'
#
loop_
_entity.id
_entity.type
_entity.pdbx_description
1 polymer ?
#
loop_
_entity_poly.entity_id
_entity_poly.type
_entity_poly.pdbx_seq_one_letter_code
_entity_poly.pdbx_strand_id
1 'polypeptide(L)' 'MNPYTKIDDNVTIFHYVTLGQNKQPKTAPIIEQGVIIGAGAKLLGDIKIASSAQIGANAVVLQDVPSNSTAVGVPAQIK' A
#
# COMPACT_ATOMS: atom_id res chain seq x y z
N MET A 1 -1.69 5.43 -10.43
CA MET A 1 -1.15 4.08 -10.17
C MET A 1 0.05 3.87 -11.07
N ASN A 2 1.14 3.30 -10.56
CA ASN A 2 2.31 2.91 -11.34
C ASN A 2 1.98 1.68 -12.22
N PRO A 3 2.42 1.62 -13.49
CA PRO A 3 2.09 0.50 -14.38
C PRO A 3 2.68 -0.86 -13.98
N TYR A 4 3.66 -0.90 -13.06
CA TYR A 4 4.26 -2.14 -12.56
C TYR A 4 3.63 -2.64 -11.27
N THR A 5 2.65 -1.92 -10.71
CA THR A 5 1.95 -2.31 -9.49
C THR A 5 1.21 -3.63 -9.72
N LYS A 6 1.38 -4.58 -8.81
CA LYS A 6 0.61 -5.83 -8.77
C LYS A 6 -0.47 -5.73 -7.70
N ILE A 7 -1.68 -6.11 -8.06
CA ILE A 7 -2.85 -6.08 -7.17
C ILE A 7 -3.57 -7.42 -7.35
N ASP A 8 -3.68 -8.15 -6.26
CA ASP A 8 -4.38 -9.43 -6.20
C ASP A 8 -5.91 -9.23 -6.02
N ASP A 9 -6.65 -10.33 -5.90
CA ASP A 9 -8.10 -10.31 -5.79
C ASP A 9 -8.63 -9.67 -4.50
N ASN A 10 -9.85 -9.14 -4.54
CA ASN A 10 -10.58 -8.61 -3.40
C ASN A 10 -9.89 -7.44 -2.65
N VAL A 11 -9.01 -6.71 -3.32
CA VAL A 11 -8.41 -5.48 -2.78
C VAL A 11 -9.41 -4.33 -2.88
N THR A 12 -9.57 -3.58 -1.79
CA THR A 12 -10.37 -2.35 -1.76
C THR A 12 -9.47 -1.13 -1.81
N ILE A 13 -9.67 -0.24 -2.79
CA ILE A 13 -8.89 0.98 -2.95
C ILE A 13 -9.84 2.18 -2.92
N PHE A 14 -9.71 3.03 -1.90
CA PHE A 14 -10.50 4.26 -1.82
C PHE A 14 -9.89 5.39 -2.67
N HIS A 15 -10.66 6.47 -2.82
CA HIS A 15 -10.29 7.66 -3.59
C HIS A 15 -8.96 8.29 -3.13
N TYR A 16 -8.25 8.94 -4.06
CA TYR A 16 -6.95 9.61 -3.85
C TYR A 16 -5.78 8.72 -3.37
N VAL A 17 -5.88 7.40 -3.50
CA VAL A 17 -4.74 6.52 -3.24
C VAL A 17 -3.67 6.67 -4.32
N THR A 18 -2.41 6.73 -3.89
CA THR A 18 -1.24 6.69 -4.79
C THR A 18 -0.48 5.39 -4.57
N LEU A 19 -0.39 4.56 -5.61
CA LEU A 19 0.52 3.43 -5.71
C LEU A 19 1.66 3.86 -6.63
N GLY A 20 2.82 4.19 -6.05
CA GLY A 20 3.88 4.92 -6.74
C GLY A 20 5.28 4.34 -6.52
N GLN A 21 6.22 4.77 -7.36
CA GLN A 21 7.65 4.44 -7.20
C GLN A 21 8.31 5.42 -6.23
N ASN A 22 9.34 4.97 -5.50
CA ASN A 22 10.22 5.87 -4.73
C ASN A 22 11.63 5.98 -5.34
N LYS A 23 12.02 5.05 -6.22
CA LYS A 23 13.31 5.00 -6.90
C LYS A 23 13.19 4.39 -8.30
N GLN A 24 14.12 4.75 -9.20
CA GLN A 24 14.26 4.15 -10.53
C GLN A 24 15.21 2.94 -10.50
N PRO A 25 15.08 1.95 -11.39
CA PRO A 25 13.97 1.71 -12.32
C PRO A 25 12.89 0.76 -11.74
N LYS A 26 11.66 0.90 -12.24
CA LYS A 26 10.53 -0.07 -12.11
C LYS A 26 10.15 -0.55 -10.69
N THR A 27 10.35 0.26 -9.66
CA THR A 27 9.83 -0.06 -8.31
C THR A 27 8.33 0.22 -8.24
N ALA A 28 7.54 -0.71 -7.73
CA ALA A 28 6.11 -0.52 -7.56
C ALA A 28 5.56 -1.40 -6.42
N PRO A 29 4.52 -0.94 -5.71
CA PRO A 29 3.93 -1.75 -4.64
C PRO A 29 3.31 -3.05 -5.14
N ILE A 30 3.39 -4.08 -4.31
CA ILE A 30 2.67 -5.35 -4.44
C ILE A 30 1.57 -5.37 -3.37
N ILE A 31 0.32 -5.50 -3.81
CA ILE A 31 -0.86 -5.52 -2.94
C ILE A 31 -1.48 -6.91 -2.99
N GLU A 32 -1.39 -7.65 -1.89
CA GLU A 32 -1.91 -9.01 -1.80
C GLU A 32 -3.42 -9.03 -1.52
N GLN A 33 -4.00 -10.23 -1.56
CA GLN A 33 -5.43 -10.48 -1.47
C GLN A 33 -6.08 -9.84 -0.23
N GLY A 34 -7.24 -9.22 -0.43
CA GLY A 34 -8.09 -8.74 0.68
C GLY A 34 -7.59 -7.47 1.38
N VAL A 35 -6.53 -6.83 0.88
CA VAL A 35 -6.02 -5.58 1.45
C VAL A 35 -7.05 -4.45 1.31
N ILE A 36 -7.17 -3.60 2.32
CA ILE A 36 -7.98 -2.38 2.29
C ILE A 36 -7.07 -1.17 2.35
N ILE A 37 -7.16 -0.29 1.36
CA ILE A 37 -6.34 0.92 1.24
C ILE A 37 -7.20 2.16 1.42
N GLY A 38 -7.09 2.79 2.59
CA GLY A 38 -7.82 4.00 2.98
C GLY A 38 -7.62 5.20 2.05
N ALA A 39 -8.61 6.09 2.04
CA ALA A 39 -8.62 7.25 1.16
C ALA A 39 -7.37 8.12 1.35
N GLY A 40 -6.80 8.59 0.24
CA GLY A 40 -5.63 9.46 0.27
C GLY A 40 -4.33 8.79 0.72
N ALA A 41 -4.26 7.47 0.90
CA ALA A 41 -3.02 6.79 1.27
C ALA A 41 -1.98 6.83 0.12
N LYS A 42 -0.69 6.87 0.47
CA LYS A 42 0.43 6.83 -0.47
C LYS A 42 1.32 5.65 -0.13
N LEU A 43 1.43 4.70 -1.05
CA LEU A 43 2.28 3.52 -0.96
C LEU A 43 3.39 3.70 -2.00
N LEU A 44 4.62 3.87 -1.53
CA LEU A 44 5.73 4.32 -2.38
C LEU A 44 6.92 3.37 -2.31
N GLY A 45 7.28 2.79 -3.46
CA GLY A 45 8.44 1.91 -3.62
C GLY A 45 8.08 0.46 -3.89
N ASP A 46 9.10 -0.38 -3.94
CA ASP A 46 8.99 -1.83 -4.02
C ASP A 46 8.70 -2.36 -2.61
N ILE A 47 7.44 -2.23 -2.20
CA ILE A 47 6.94 -2.66 -0.90
C ILE A 47 5.80 -3.65 -1.07
N LYS A 48 5.70 -4.59 -0.15
CA LYS A 48 4.64 -5.58 -0.09
C LYS A 48 3.63 -5.23 1.00
N ILE A 49 2.37 -5.14 0.62
CA ILE A 49 1.24 -5.07 1.55
C ILE A 49 0.59 -6.44 1.57
N ALA A 50 0.85 -7.19 2.64
CA ALA A 50 0.49 -8.58 2.71
C ALA A 50 -1.00 -8.79 3.01
N SER A 51 -1.47 -10.01 2.78
CA SER A 51 -2.89 -10.36 2.73
C SER A 51 -3.70 -9.87 3.95
N SER A 52 -4.90 -9.35 3.70
CA SER A 52 -5.82 -8.80 4.72
C SER A 52 -5.27 -7.63 5.55
N ALA A 53 -4.16 -7.02 5.16
CA ALA A 53 -3.67 -5.81 5.82
C ALA A 53 -4.57 -4.60 5.56
N GLN A 54 -4.54 -3.63 6.47
CA GLN A 54 -5.32 -2.39 6.36
C GLN A 54 -4.39 -1.18 6.36
N ILE A 55 -4.56 -0.28 5.39
CA ILE A 55 -3.84 0.98 5.31
C ILE A 55 -4.80 2.11 5.70
N GLY A 56 -4.41 2.87 6.72
CA GLY A 56 -5.20 4.01 7.19
C GLY A 56 -5.31 5.12 6.14
N ALA A 57 -6.39 5.90 6.23
CA ALA A 57 -6.55 7.08 5.40
C ALA A 57 -5.36 8.05 5.59
N ASN A 58 -4.91 8.65 4.49
CA ASN A 58 -3.76 9.55 4.42
C ASN A 58 -2.40 8.98 4.90
N ALA A 59 -2.29 7.67 5.13
CA ALA A 59 -1.01 7.06 5.53
C ALA A 59 0.04 7.17 4.41
N VAL A 60 1.31 7.34 4.80
CA VAL A 60 2.46 7.26 3.87
C VAL A 60 3.28 6.04 4.21
N VAL A 61 3.14 5.00 3.40
CA VAL A 61 3.74 3.68 3.61
C VAL A 61 5.01 3.56 2.77
N LEU A 62 6.13 3.33 3.46
CA LEU A 62 7.47 3.26 2.88
C LEU A 62 8.17 1.91 3.13
N GLN A 63 7.48 0.99 3.78
CA GLN A 63 7.99 -0.33 4.18
C GLN A 63 6.89 -1.38 4.06
N ASP A 64 7.27 -2.65 4.05
CA ASP A 64 6.34 -3.78 4.00
C ASP A 64 5.38 -3.77 5.18
N VAL A 65 4.14 -4.21 4.93
CA VAL A 65 3.07 -4.32 5.91
C VAL A 65 2.66 -5.79 6.04
N PRO A 66 2.86 -6.44 7.21
CA PRO A 66 2.50 -7.83 7.44
C PRO A 66 1.01 -8.13 7.30
N SER A 67 0.67 -9.40 7.08
CA SER A 67 -0.72 -9.84 6.97
C SER A 67 -1.50 -9.56 8.25
N ASN A 68 -2.78 -9.24 8.10
CA ASN A 68 -3.70 -8.93 9.22
C ASN A 68 -3.23 -7.78 10.15
N SER A 69 -2.28 -6.94 9.70
CA SER A 69 -1.81 -5.78 10.46
C SER A 69 -2.39 -4.48 9.91
N THR A 70 -2.29 -3.40 10.68
CA THR A 70 -2.76 -2.07 10.25
C THR A 70 -1.61 -1.08 10.20
N ALA A 71 -1.40 -0.41 9.06
CA ALA A 71 -0.40 0.65 8.92
C ALA A 71 -1.08 2.03 8.87
N VAL A 72 -0.70 2.95 9.77
CA VAL A 72 -1.28 4.30 9.88
C VAL A 72 -0.24 5.38 10.13
N GLY A 73 -0.48 6.61 9.65
CA GLY A 73 0.34 7.78 9.94
C GLY A 73 1.32 8.18 8.83
N VAL A 74 2.12 9.22 9.11
CA VAL A 74 3.11 9.80 8.19
C VAL A 74 4.43 10.05 8.97
N PRO A 75 5.47 9.22 8.80
CA PRO A 75 5.46 7.93 8.09
C PRO A 75 4.57 6.91 8.80
N ALA A 76 4.08 5.92 8.05
CA ALA A 76 3.18 4.91 8.59
C ALA A 76 3.89 3.99 9.61
N GLN A 77 3.21 3.70 10.72
CA GLN A 77 3.62 2.75 11.75
C GLN A 77 2.67 1.56 11.75
N ILE A 78 3.20 0.35 11.95
CA ILE A 78 2.45 -0.91 11.96
C ILE A 78 1.90 -1.15 13.38
N LYS A 79 0.62 -1.49 13.46
CA LYS A 79 -0.09 -1.89 14.68
C LYS A 79 -0.66 -3.30 14.54
#